data_AF-A0AAE0CFF8-F1
#
_entry.id   AF-A0AAE0CFF8-F1
#
_cell.length_a   1.000
_cell.length_b   1.000
_cell.length_c   1.000
_cell.angle_alpha   90.00
_cell.angle_beta   90.00
_cell.angle_gamma   90.00
#
_symmetry.space_group_name_H-M   'P 1'
#
loop_
_entity.id
_entity.type
_entity.pdbx_description
1 polymer ?
#
loop_
_entity_poly.entity_id
_entity_poly.type
_entity_poly.pdbx_seq_one_letter_code
_entity_poly.pdbx_strand_id
1 'polypeptide(L)'
;MAVVSGSHASIDDTVISENVASNEGGGVFVSASTCRMDNSTLRANAALVDGGGVFVSGNLSMLTMTQVNILSNTAMLAGGGMAMELEAMVAQVEVKQVIFDGNHAGTNGGCMLVNAATQLRVGNSSFENCTASVGGAVFLQELPNSTELVMDNLQFAENHGSSNVSSNVFWEWSAGRDVPQCTNCTTSTSEPVLRSSPVKFVVWQRGEETEIMANVSSGEKASDPISYVAIDAYDQVVVAENSVSVYASDAEDGLLLSGQTGVLYSLDSGAVFTDLVLTGTPGKSYTFVLRPEASGWTGITLGVELLPCKAGEVHTAKDTCRMCEENYLKFDNSSIECTSCDDYDGIQCHGGASYEIKQGHWIAPNAKYCSSGVHEDTAEQCLLDRLYKCQFKEACTTEGEAQREGIGVEAVADIEVCNWQRYSSGVLCGSYLVLKCGDGFYGDPTLKECASCPSAAVVVSQVIFISLLITLIIILLFYMFFNNGSGEEERTRFAALATSRATIINTDSGIALLRINQARTAMGIFLGYIQVQLLPLNLSDEKQIFFVCPPGISWCILCQKFSGCKR
;
A
#
# COMPACT_ATOMS: atom_id res chain seq x y z
N MET A 1 -0.17 -61.58 -30.25
CA MET A 1 -1.36 -61.88 -31.10
C MET A 1 -1.61 -60.69 -32.01
N ALA A 2 -1.89 -60.89 -33.30
CA ALA A 2 -2.15 -59.79 -34.23
C ALA A 2 -3.57 -59.88 -34.81
N VAL A 3 -4.32 -58.79 -34.75
CA VAL A 3 -5.68 -58.61 -35.29
C VAL A 3 -5.60 -57.53 -36.36
N VAL A 4 -5.61 -57.93 -37.63
CA VAL A 4 -5.28 -57.04 -38.76
C VAL A 4 -6.26 -57.18 -39.92
N SER A 5 -6.33 -56.16 -40.78
CA SER A 5 -7.03 -56.23 -42.09
C SER A 5 -8.55 -56.40 -42.03
N GLY A 6 -9.26 -55.57 -41.25
CA GLY A 6 -10.73 -55.62 -41.16
C GLY A 6 -11.27 -56.83 -40.39
N SER A 7 -10.40 -57.44 -39.58
CA SER A 7 -10.74 -58.63 -38.80
C SER A 7 -11.56 -58.28 -37.57
N HIS A 8 -12.26 -59.29 -37.04
CA HIS A 8 -12.95 -59.22 -35.76
C HIS A 8 -12.39 -60.32 -34.86
N ALA A 9 -11.86 -59.95 -33.70
CA ALA A 9 -11.34 -60.88 -32.71
C ALA A 9 -12.09 -60.73 -31.38
N SER A 10 -12.42 -61.86 -30.75
CA SER A 10 -12.90 -61.94 -29.37
C SER A 10 -11.84 -62.67 -28.55
N ILE A 11 -11.40 -62.07 -27.45
CA ILE A 11 -10.42 -62.61 -26.51
C ILE A 11 -11.12 -62.68 -25.15
N ASP A 12 -11.62 -63.86 -24.81
CA ASP A 12 -12.43 -64.08 -23.61
C ASP A 12 -11.73 -65.11 -22.72
N ASP A 13 -11.74 -64.89 -21.40
CA ASP A 13 -11.17 -65.83 -20.41
C ASP A 13 -9.72 -66.26 -20.69
N THR A 14 -8.91 -65.35 -21.23
CA THR A 14 -7.58 -65.67 -21.77
C THR A 14 -6.45 -65.03 -20.97
N VAL A 15 -5.32 -65.73 -20.87
CA VAL A 15 -4.06 -65.18 -20.35
C VAL A 15 -3.06 -65.04 -21.48
N ILE A 16 -2.60 -63.81 -21.73
CA ILE A 16 -1.54 -63.48 -22.69
C ILE A 16 -0.35 -62.97 -21.88
N SER A 17 0.73 -63.74 -21.84
CA SER A 17 1.88 -63.38 -21.00
C SER A 17 3.23 -63.72 -21.59
N GLU A 18 4.25 -62.97 -21.16
CA GLU A 18 5.66 -63.20 -21.48
C GLU A 18 5.96 -63.16 -22.99
N ASN A 19 5.16 -62.41 -23.75
CA ASN A 19 5.39 -62.19 -25.18
C ASN A 19 6.28 -60.97 -25.39
N VAL A 20 7.14 -61.04 -26.41
CA VAL A 20 8.04 -59.94 -26.77
C VAL A 20 7.86 -59.62 -28.25
N ALA A 21 7.51 -58.37 -28.55
CA ALA A 21 7.48 -57.83 -29.89
C ALA A 21 8.72 -56.96 -30.14
N SER A 22 9.31 -57.08 -31.33
CA SER A 22 10.43 -56.23 -31.74
C SER A 22 10.00 -54.82 -32.17
N ASN A 23 8.70 -54.55 -32.22
CA ASN A 23 8.15 -53.25 -32.58
C ASN A 23 7.03 -52.92 -31.59
N GLU A 24 5.75 -52.98 -31.98
CA GLU A 24 4.61 -52.65 -31.13
C GLU A 24 3.76 -53.87 -30.73
N GLY A 25 2.97 -53.73 -29.67
CA GLY A 25 1.91 -54.68 -29.32
C GLY A 25 2.43 -56.01 -28.79
N GLY A 26 3.22 -55.96 -27.71
CA GLY A 26 3.90 -57.14 -27.14
C GLY A 26 2.95 -58.31 -26.87
N GLY A 27 1.78 -58.04 -26.29
CA GLY A 27 0.71 -59.01 -26.13
C GLY A 27 -0.24 -59.06 -27.33
N VAL A 28 -0.89 -57.93 -27.63
CA VAL A 28 -1.92 -57.80 -28.67
C VAL A 28 -1.64 -56.59 -29.54
N PHE A 29 -1.66 -56.79 -30.86
CA PHE A 29 -1.59 -55.75 -31.87
C PHE A 29 -2.90 -55.70 -32.64
N VAL A 30 -3.59 -54.55 -32.65
CA VAL A 30 -4.85 -54.33 -33.36
C VAL A 30 -4.63 -53.26 -34.42
N SER A 31 -4.83 -53.59 -35.70
CA SER A 31 -4.74 -52.63 -36.79
C SER A 31 -5.91 -52.70 -37.76
N ALA A 32 -6.54 -51.55 -37.99
CA ALA A 32 -7.72 -51.36 -38.85
C ALA A 32 -8.76 -52.48 -38.66
N SER A 33 -9.05 -52.83 -37.41
CA SER A 33 -9.80 -54.03 -37.03
C SER A 33 -10.56 -53.84 -35.72
N THR A 34 -11.48 -54.75 -35.42
CA THR A 34 -12.23 -54.77 -34.17
C THR A 34 -11.70 -55.86 -33.23
N CYS A 35 -11.43 -55.50 -31.98
CA CYS A 35 -11.07 -56.44 -30.93
C CYS A 35 -11.97 -56.23 -29.71
N ARG A 36 -12.62 -57.30 -29.24
CA ARG A 36 -13.27 -57.35 -27.94
C ARG A 36 -12.42 -58.21 -27.02
N MET A 37 -12.21 -57.74 -25.80
CA MET A 37 -11.54 -58.48 -24.76
C MET A 37 -12.36 -58.46 -23.47
N ASP A 38 -12.64 -59.63 -22.93
CA ASP A 38 -13.45 -59.81 -21.73
C ASP A 38 -12.78 -60.79 -20.76
N ASN A 39 -12.87 -60.49 -19.46
CA ASN A 39 -12.39 -61.35 -18.37
C ASN A 39 -10.99 -61.96 -18.60
N SER A 40 -10.05 -61.16 -19.10
CA SER A 40 -8.74 -61.63 -19.58
C SER A 40 -7.59 -60.96 -18.84
N THR A 41 -6.39 -61.53 -18.95
CA THR A 41 -5.17 -61.00 -18.32
C THR A 41 -4.04 -60.87 -19.34
N LEU A 42 -3.49 -59.68 -19.47
CA LEU A 42 -2.27 -59.38 -20.22
C LEU A 42 -1.16 -59.07 -19.23
N ARG A 43 -0.14 -59.93 -19.13
CA ARG A 43 0.93 -59.72 -18.14
C ARG A 43 2.34 -59.99 -18.62
N ALA A 44 3.29 -59.19 -18.14
CA ALA A 44 4.71 -59.37 -18.46
C ALA A 44 5.00 -59.43 -19.97
N ASN A 45 4.21 -58.76 -20.79
CA ASN A 45 4.49 -58.62 -22.22
C ASN A 45 5.37 -57.39 -22.46
N ALA A 46 6.19 -57.44 -23.50
CA ALA A 46 7.15 -56.39 -23.82
C ALA A 46 7.12 -55.98 -25.30
N ALA A 47 7.30 -54.69 -25.56
CA ALA A 47 7.45 -54.10 -26.88
C ALA A 47 8.68 -53.18 -26.92
N LEU A 48 9.43 -53.17 -28.03
CA LEU A 48 10.58 -52.27 -28.20
C LEU A 48 10.17 -50.84 -28.57
N VAL A 49 8.94 -50.63 -29.02
CA VAL A 49 8.43 -49.30 -29.36
C VAL A 49 7.28 -49.01 -28.41
N ASP A 50 6.04 -49.31 -28.79
CA ASP A 50 4.86 -48.93 -28.01
C ASP A 50 3.92 -50.10 -27.70
N GLY A 51 3.11 -49.95 -26.65
CA GLY A 51 2.04 -50.90 -26.35
C GLY A 51 2.58 -52.25 -25.89
N GLY A 52 3.25 -52.27 -24.73
CA GLY A 52 3.83 -53.50 -24.17
C GLY A 52 2.79 -54.62 -24.01
N GLY A 53 1.61 -54.28 -23.49
CA GLY A 53 0.44 -55.16 -23.47
C GLY A 53 -0.34 -55.10 -24.77
N VAL A 54 -0.93 -53.94 -25.07
CA VAL A 54 -1.79 -53.73 -26.25
C VAL A 54 -1.29 -52.55 -27.09
N PHE A 55 -1.24 -52.72 -28.39
CA PHE A 55 -1.09 -51.60 -29.33
C PHE A 55 -2.27 -51.56 -30.29
N VAL A 56 -2.85 -50.37 -30.47
CA VAL A 56 -3.97 -50.14 -31.40
C VAL A 56 -3.57 -49.07 -32.40
N SER A 57 -3.68 -49.36 -33.70
CA SER A 57 -3.38 -48.41 -34.75
C SER A 57 -4.28 -48.52 -35.97
N GLY A 58 -4.17 -47.54 -36.87
CA GLY A 58 -4.87 -47.52 -38.15
C GLY A 58 -6.35 -47.12 -38.06
N ASN A 59 -6.85 -46.64 -39.19
CA ASN A 59 -8.22 -46.13 -39.34
C ASN A 59 -9.27 -47.21 -39.04
N LEU A 60 -10.38 -46.81 -38.41
CA LEU A 60 -11.52 -47.70 -38.08
C LEU A 60 -11.20 -48.82 -37.06
N SER A 61 -10.09 -48.70 -36.32
CA SER A 61 -9.81 -49.61 -35.22
C SER A 61 -10.79 -49.41 -34.05
N MET A 62 -11.31 -50.51 -33.54
CA MET A 62 -12.20 -50.52 -32.38
C MET A 62 -11.67 -51.50 -31.34
N LEU A 63 -11.49 -51.03 -30.11
CA LEU A 63 -11.14 -51.89 -28.97
C LEU A 63 -12.16 -51.71 -27.86
N THR A 64 -12.71 -52.83 -27.39
CA THR A 64 -13.51 -52.86 -26.16
C THR A 64 -12.84 -53.80 -25.17
N MET A 65 -12.49 -53.29 -23.99
CA MET A 65 -11.96 -54.08 -22.88
C MET A 65 -12.90 -54.00 -21.69
N THR A 66 -13.30 -55.16 -21.16
CA THR A 66 -14.14 -55.26 -19.96
C THR A 66 -13.55 -56.30 -19.01
N GLN A 67 -13.39 -55.98 -17.72
CA GLN A 67 -12.88 -56.91 -16.71
C GLN A 67 -11.50 -57.49 -17.08
N VAL A 68 -10.62 -56.64 -17.59
CA VAL A 68 -9.27 -57.04 -18.03
C VAL A 68 -8.24 -56.60 -17.00
N ASN A 69 -7.23 -57.45 -16.77
CA ASN A 69 -6.05 -57.09 -15.98
C ASN A 69 -4.86 -56.89 -16.91
N ILE A 70 -4.26 -55.69 -16.90
CA ILE A 70 -3.07 -55.33 -17.68
C ILE A 70 -1.93 -55.09 -16.68
N LEU A 71 -1.08 -56.10 -16.51
CA LEU A 71 -0.16 -56.20 -15.37
C LEU A 71 1.31 -56.28 -15.81
N SER A 72 2.17 -55.42 -15.28
CA SER A 72 3.63 -55.53 -15.45
C SER A 72 4.09 -55.63 -16.92
N ASN A 73 3.39 -54.96 -17.84
CA ASN A 73 3.80 -54.91 -19.24
C ASN A 73 4.76 -53.72 -19.46
N THR A 74 5.65 -53.87 -20.43
CA THR A 74 6.75 -52.93 -20.65
C THR A 74 6.84 -52.49 -22.10
N ALA A 75 6.92 -51.18 -22.33
CA ALA A 75 7.27 -50.60 -23.63
C ALA A 75 8.55 -49.78 -23.48
N MET A 76 9.45 -49.81 -24.46
CA MET A 76 10.67 -48.99 -24.38
C MET A 76 10.36 -47.50 -24.55
N LEU A 77 9.35 -47.16 -25.38
CA LEU A 77 8.93 -45.79 -25.61
C LEU A 77 7.66 -45.50 -24.82
N ALA A 78 6.47 -45.81 -25.32
CA ALA A 78 5.22 -45.35 -24.72
C ALA A 78 4.17 -46.44 -24.51
N GLY A 79 3.25 -46.22 -23.56
CA GLY A 79 2.11 -47.09 -23.34
C GLY A 79 2.51 -48.50 -22.90
N GLY A 80 3.17 -48.62 -21.74
CA GLY A 80 3.64 -49.90 -21.22
C GLY A 80 2.54 -50.95 -21.13
N GLY A 81 1.38 -50.54 -20.62
CA GLY A 81 0.16 -51.35 -20.65
C GLY A 81 -0.51 -51.33 -22.02
N MET A 82 -0.80 -50.14 -22.51
CA MET A 82 -1.52 -49.91 -23.75
C MET A 82 -1.05 -48.64 -24.47
N ALA A 83 -0.93 -48.70 -25.79
CA ALA A 83 -0.75 -47.51 -26.63
C ALA A 83 -1.79 -47.48 -27.76
N MET A 84 -2.26 -46.28 -28.06
CA MET A 84 -3.11 -46.01 -29.22
C MET A 84 -2.44 -44.96 -30.10
N GLU A 85 -2.19 -45.31 -31.35
CA GLU A 85 -1.67 -44.39 -32.37
C GLU A 85 -2.59 -44.43 -33.59
N LEU A 86 -3.52 -43.49 -33.62
CA LEU A 86 -4.64 -43.54 -34.55
C LEU A 86 -4.52 -42.39 -35.54
N GLU A 87 -4.43 -42.72 -36.82
CA GLU A 87 -4.61 -41.70 -37.86
C GLU A 87 -6.08 -41.24 -37.84
N ALA A 88 -6.33 -39.96 -38.10
CA ALA A 88 -7.51 -39.17 -37.71
C ALA A 88 -8.91 -39.62 -38.23
N MET A 89 -9.10 -40.87 -38.66
CA MET A 89 -10.40 -41.42 -39.10
C MET A 89 -10.93 -42.48 -38.13
N VAL A 90 -11.87 -42.02 -37.30
CA VAL A 90 -12.85 -42.77 -36.48
C VAL A 90 -12.27 -44.04 -35.85
N ALA A 91 -11.69 -43.90 -34.68
CA ALA A 91 -11.30 -45.01 -33.83
C ALA A 91 -11.92 -44.86 -32.44
N GLN A 92 -12.46 -45.97 -31.93
CA GLN A 92 -13.23 -46.03 -30.70
C GLN A 92 -12.57 -46.99 -29.72
N VAL A 93 -12.26 -46.49 -28.53
CA VAL A 93 -11.73 -47.32 -27.46
C VAL A 93 -12.58 -47.16 -26.19
N GLU A 94 -13.12 -48.28 -25.74
CA GLU A 94 -13.87 -48.38 -24.49
C GLU A 94 -13.14 -49.31 -23.52
N VAL A 95 -12.73 -48.75 -22.38
CA VAL A 95 -12.03 -49.43 -21.30
C VAL A 95 -12.89 -49.34 -20.05
N LYS A 96 -13.38 -50.48 -19.57
CA LYS A 96 -14.28 -50.52 -18.42
C LYS A 96 -13.91 -51.64 -17.45
N GLN A 97 -13.88 -51.34 -16.15
CA GLN A 97 -13.52 -52.36 -15.14
C GLN A 97 -12.15 -52.99 -15.43
N VAL A 98 -11.18 -52.17 -15.82
CA VAL A 98 -9.82 -52.63 -16.14
C VAL A 98 -8.87 -52.21 -15.03
N ILE A 99 -7.94 -53.10 -14.68
CA ILE A 99 -6.86 -52.82 -13.75
C ILE A 99 -5.57 -52.71 -14.54
N PHE A 100 -4.94 -51.54 -14.48
CA PHE A 100 -3.58 -51.33 -14.96
C PHE A 100 -2.65 -51.27 -13.76
N ASP A 101 -1.80 -52.28 -13.57
CA ASP A 101 -0.89 -52.34 -12.43
C ASP A 101 0.55 -52.64 -12.84
N GLY A 102 1.49 -51.82 -12.37
CA GLY A 102 2.92 -52.05 -12.52
C GLY A 102 3.44 -51.96 -13.97
N ASN A 103 2.71 -51.30 -14.87
CA ASN A 103 3.16 -51.15 -16.26
C ASN A 103 4.19 -50.03 -16.41
N HIS A 104 5.13 -50.22 -17.33
CA HIS A 104 6.28 -49.34 -17.51
C HIS A 104 6.45 -48.89 -18.97
N ALA A 105 6.66 -47.59 -19.17
CA ALA A 105 7.09 -47.01 -20.42
C ALA A 105 8.34 -46.14 -20.21
N GLY A 106 9.26 -46.08 -21.17
CA GLY A 106 10.44 -45.23 -21.04
C GLY A 106 10.13 -43.73 -21.12
N THR A 107 9.18 -43.34 -21.97
CA THR A 107 8.86 -41.94 -22.26
C THR A 107 7.47 -41.55 -21.76
N ASN A 108 6.39 -42.02 -22.38
CA ASN A 108 5.05 -41.46 -22.19
C ASN A 108 4.02 -42.52 -21.78
N GLY A 109 3.18 -42.21 -20.79
CA GLY A 109 2.01 -43.04 -20.48
C GLY A 109 2.38 -44.43 -19.99
N GLY A 110 2.86 -44.57 -18.76
CA GLY A 110 3.38 -45.85 -18.25
C GLY A 110 2.36 -46.99 -18.36
N CYS A 111 1.09 -46.68 -18.14
CA CYS A 111 0.00 -47.60 -18.35
C CYS A 111 -0.73 -47.37 -19.68
N MET A 112 -0.98 -46.12 -20.07
CA MET A 112 -1.75 -45.82 -21.28
C MET A 112 -1.20 -44.59 -22.01
N LEU A 113 -0.85 -44.78 -23.29
CA LEU A 113 -0.66 -43.69 -24.25
C LEU A 113 -1.90 -43.58 -25.15
N VAL A 114 -2.38 -42.36 -25.36
CA VAL A 114 -3.44 -42.05 -26.31
C VAL A 114 -2.96 -40.97 -27.26
N ASN A 115 -2.75 -41.35 -28.51
CA ASN A 115 -2.44 -40.44 -29.60
C ASN A 115 -3.57 -40.49 -30.65
N ALA A 116 -4.23 -39.34 -30.85
CA ALA A 116 -5.19 -39.09 -31.92
C ALA A 116 -6.45 -40.00 -32.00
N ALA A 117 -7.06 -40.32 -30.86
CA ALA A 117 -8.32 -41.07 -30.80
C ALA A 117 -9.57 -40.19 -31.05
N THR A 118 -10.61 -40.70 -31.73
CA THR A 118 -11.87 -39.95 -31.92
C THR A 118 -12.89 -40.16 -30.81
N GLN A 119 -12.89 -41.33 -30.15
CA GLN A 119 -13.69 -41.57 -28.96
C GLN A 119 -12.89 -42.43 -27.98
N LEU A 120 -12.68 -41.91 -26.78
CA LEU A 120 -12.04 -42.61 -25.69
C LEU A 120 -12.95 -42.57 -24.48
N ARG A 121 -13.39 -43.74 -24.01
CA ARG A 121 -14.19 -43.89 -22.80
C ARG A 121 -13.47 -44.81 -21.84
N VAL A 122 -13.02 -44.26 -20.72
CA VAL A 122 -12.34 -44.99 -19.65
C VAL A 122 -13.18 -44.85 -18.39
N GLY A 123 -13.68 -45.97 -17.88
CA GLY A 123 -14.67 -45.97 -16.81
C GLY A 123 -14.42 -47.05 -15.76
N ASN A 124 -14.67 -46.75 -14.49
CA ASN A 124 -14.65 -47.75 -13.40
C ASN A 124 -13.34 -48.58 -13.37
N SER A 125 -12.19 -47.94 -13.52
CA SER A 125 -10.90 -48.60 -13.74
C SER A 125 -9.83 -48.04 -12.80
N SER A 126 -8.74 -48.79 -12.55
CA SER A 126 -7.62 -48.32 -11.73
C SER A 126 -6.30 -48.32 -12.49
N PHE A 127 -5.45 -47.35 -12.13
CA PHE A 127 -4.09 -47.16 -12.63
C PHE A 127 -3.16 -47.09 -11.44
N GLU A 128 -2.39 -48.15 -11.24
CA GLU A 128 -1.56 -48.36 -10.06
C GLU A 128 -0.13 -48.69 -10.47
N ASN A 129 0.85 -48.15 -9.73
CA ASN A 129 2.28 -48.44 -9.95
C ASN A 129 2.76 -48.22 -11.41
N CYS A 130 2.09 -47.34 -12.15
CA CYS A 130 2.44 -47.03 -13.53
C CYS A 130 3.65 -46.09 -13.56
N THR A 131 4.63 -46.37 -14.42
CA THR A 131 5.88 -45.59 -14.47
C THR A 131 6.21 -45.13 -15.89
N ALA A 132 6.45 -43.83 -16.06
CA ALA A 132 6.95 -43.23 -17.31
C ALA A 132 7.71 -41.92 -17.06
N SER A 133 8.40 -41.38 -18.07
CA SER A 133 8.99 -40.04 -17.95
C SER A 133 7.92 -38.95 -17.89
N VAL A 134 6.82 -39.08 -18.64
CA VAL A 134 5.70 -38.13 -18.68
C VAL A 134 4.36 -38.87 -18.63
N GLY A 135 3.42 -38.40 -17.79
CA GLY A 135 2.13 -39.06 -17.62
C GLY A 135 2.30 -40.46 -17.07
N GLY A 136 2.77 -40.58 -15.82
CA GLY A 136 3.17 -41.86 -15.22
C GLY A 136 2.13 -42.98 -15.42
N ALA A 137 0.83 -42.66 -15.27
CA ALA A 137 -0.26 -43.54 -15.69
C ALA A 137 -0.70 -43.31 -17.13
N VAL A 138 -1.21 -42.13 -17.45
CA VAL A 138 -1.86 -41.82 -18.72
C VAL A 138 -1.23 -40.61 -19.39
N PHE A 139 -0.91 -40.73 -20.66
CA PHE A 139 -0.48 -39.61 -21.50
C PHE A 139 -1.45 -39.43 -22.66
N LEU A 140 -2.00 -38.22 -22.79
CA LEU A 140 -2.93 -37.84 -23.85
C LEU A 140 -2.25 -36.84 -24.80
N GLN A 141 -2.09 -37.22 -26.06
CA GLN A 141 -1.47 -36.41 -27.10
C GLN A 141 -2.39 -36.30 -28.31
N GLU A 142 -2.35 -35.15 -28.96
CA GLU A 142 -2.84 -35.00 -30.32
C GLU A 142 -4.29 -35.46 -30.58
N LEU A 143 -5.20 -35.33 -29.61
CA LEU A 143 -6.63 -35.64 -29.78
C LEU A 143 -7.32 -34.70 -30.80
N PRO A 144 -7.99 -35.17 -31.88
CA PRO A 144 -8.74 -34.32 -32.81
C PRO A 144 -9.83 -33.45 -32.13
N ASN A 145 -10.25 -32.33 -32.75
CA ASN A 145 -11.31 -31.46 -32.17
C ASN A 145 -12.65 -32.18 -31.97
N SER A 146 -12.92 -33.24 -32.73
CA SER A 146 -14.13 -34.05 -32.62
C SER A 146 -14.02 -35.17 -31.57
N THR A 147 -12.97 -35.18 -30.75
CA THR A 147 -12.74 -36.27 -29.79
C THR A 147 -13.75 -36.24 -28.67
N GLU A 148 -14.50 -37.32 -28.49
CA GLU A 148 -15.29 -37.56 -27.28
C GLU A 148 -14.41 -38.26 -26.25
N LEU A 149 -13.97 -37.53 -25.22
CA LEU A 149 -13.18 -38.05 -24.12
C LEU A 149 -14.03 -38.15 -22.86
N VAL A 150 -14.19 -39.37 -22.34
CA VAL A 150 -14.90 -39.65 -21.08
C VAL A 150 -13.95 -40.38 -20.14
N MET A 151 -13.60 -39.76 -19.03
CA MET A 151 -12.89 -40.37 -17.92
C MET A 151 -13.77 -40.28 -16.67
N ASP A 152 -14.28 -41.41 -16.18
CA ASP A 152 -15.22 -41.46 -15.06
C ASP A 152 -14.93 -42.59 -14.09
N ASN A 153 -15.02 -42.30 -12.79
CA ASN A 153 -14.79 -43.25 -11.70
C ASN A 153 -13.44 -43.99 -11.83
N LEU A 154 -12.35 -43.22 -11.86
CA LEU A 154 -10.99 -43.73 -12.01
C LEU A 154 -10.20 -43.61 -10.71
N GLN A 155 -9.42 -44.63 -10.38
CA GLN A 155 -8.54 -44.64 -9.21
C GLN A 155 -7.08 -44.61 -9.66
N PHE A 156 -6.29 -43.71 -9.06
CA PHE A 156 -4.86 -43.57 -9.33
C PHE A 156 -4.06 -43.78 -8.05
N ALA A 157 -3.10 -44.69 -8.05
CA ALA A 157 -2.25 -44.91 -6.88
C ALA A 157 -0.79 -45.21 -7.24
N GLU A 158 0.15 -44.62 -6.49
CA GLU A 158 1.58 -44.94 -6.60
C GLU A 158 2.14 -44.88 -8.03
N ASN A 159 1.57 -44.02 -8.88
CA ASN A 159 2.09 -43.78 -10.22
C ASN A 159 3.28 -42.82 -10.14
N HIS A 160 4.20 -42.93 -11.10
CA HIS A 160 5.45 -42.18 -11.08
C HIS A 160 5.79 -41.60 -12.46
N GLY A 161 5.81 -40.27 -12.53
CA GLY A 161 6.37 -39.48 -13.61
C GLY A 161 7.79 -38.96 -13.29
N SER A 162 8.48 -38.36 -14.26
CA SER A 162 9.65 -37.52 -13.96
C SER A 162 9.23 -36.25 -13.20
N SER A 163 10.17 -35.62 -12.49
CA SER A 163 9.91 -34.66 -11.40
C SER A 163 9.18 -33.35 -11.77
N ASN A 164 8.76 -33.15 -13.01
CA ASN A 164 8.17 -31.89 -13.50
C ASN A 164 6.86 -32.09 -14.29
N VAL A 165 6.27 -33.28 -14.22
CA VAL A 165 5.10 -33.67 -15.04
C VAL A 165 4.19 -34.59 -14.23
N SER A 166 2.87 -34.58 -14.49
CA SER A 166 1.90 -35.38 -13.70
C SER A 166 2.25 -36.86 -13.70
N SER A 167 2.30 -37.43 -12.50
CA SER A 167 2.46 -38.88 -12.33
C SER A 167 1.21 -39.66 -12.72
N ASN A 168 0.05 -39.00 -12.76
CA ASN A 168 -1.23 -39.63 -13.07
C ASN A 168 -1.57 -39.41 -14.55
N VAL A 169 -2.34 -38.36 -14.87
CA VAL A 169 -2.71 -38.03 -16.25
C VAL A 169 -2.01 -36.74 -16.66
N PHE A 170 -1.27 -36.82 -17.76
CA PHE A 170 -0.72 -35.65 -18.43
C PHE A 170 -1.30 -35.51 -19.84
N TRP A 171 -1.60 -34.28 -20.27
CA TRP A 171 -2.09 -34.02 -21.62
C TRP A 171 -1.40 -32.85 -22.30
N GLU A 172 -1.12 -33.01 -23.59
CA GLU A 172 -0.43 -32.03 -24.42
C GLU A 172 -1.27 -31.68 -25.67
N TRP A 173 -1.55 -30.38 -25.89
CA TRP A 173 -2.35 -29.92 -27.02
C TRP A 173 -2.20 -28.42 -27.39
N SER A 174 -2.71 -28.03 -28.57
CA SER A 174 -2.73 -26.68 -29.16
C SER A 174 -4.01 -25.86 -28.82
N ALA A 175 -3.86 -24.57 -28.49
CA ALA A 175 -4.90 -23.71 -27.89
C ALA A 175 -6.32 -23.76 -28.51
N GLY A 176 -7.37 -23.67 -27.65
CA GLY A 176 -8.75 -23.34 -28.04
C GLY A 176 -9.85 -24.40 -27.80
N ARG A 177 -9.72 -25.30 -26.82
CA ARG A 177 -10.66 -26.43 -26.60
C ARG A 177 -11.13 -26.62 -25.15
N ASP A 178 -12.18 -27.44 -25.01
CA ASP A 178 -12.62 -27.99 -23.72
C ASP A 178 -11.50 -28.81 -23.08
N VAL A 179 -11.18 -28.46 -21.85
CA VAL A 179 -10.14 -29.09 -21.04
C VAL A 179 -10.64 -30.47 -20.60
N PRO A 180 -9.86 -31.58 -20.80
CA PRO A 180 -10.24 -32.91 -20.34
C PRO A 180 -10.71 -32.91 -18.89
N GLN A 181 -11.79 -33.63 -18.60
CA GLN A 181 -12.30 -33.74 -17.23
C GLN A 181 -12.25 -35.20 -16.77
N CYS A 182 -12.03 -35.38 -15.47
CA CYS A 182 -12.07 -36.68 -14.82
C CYS A 182 -13.16 -36.65 -13.74
N THR A 183 -14.31 -37.27 -14.03
CA THR A 183 -15.46 -37.28 -13.12
C THR A 183 -15.27 -38.39 -12.08
N ASN A 184 -15.50 -38.12 -10.80
CA ASN A 184 -15.34 -39.10 -9.70
C ASN A 184 -13.95 -39.77 -9.66
N CYS A 185 -12.89 -39.07 -10.06
CA CYS A 185 -11.54 -39.61 -10.03
C CYS A 185 -10.85 -39.33 -8.70
N THR A 186 -10.10 -40.32 -8.20
CA THR A 186 -9.38 -40.22 -6.92
C THR A 186 -7.92 -40.57 -7.10
N THR A 187 -7.04 -39.92 -6.35
CA THR A 187 -5.60 -40.19 -6.32
C THR A 187 -5.15 -40.43 -4.88
N SER A 188 -4.21 -41.37 -4.69
CA SER A 188 -3.58 -41.63 -3.38
C SER A 188 -2.56 -40.57 -2.96
N THR A 189 -2.11 -39.73 -3.90
CA THR A 189 -1.13 -38.67 -3.67
C THR A 189 -1.82 -37.30 -3.56
N SER A 190 -1.10 -36.29 -3.07
CA SER A 190 -1.57 -34.90 -3.10
C SER A 190 -1.48 -34.25 -4.48
N GLU A 191 -0.94 -34.96 -5.48
CA GLU A 191 -0.83 -34.43 -6.84
C GLU A 191 -2.21 -34.37 -7.51
N PRO A 192 -2.51 -33.33 -8.29
CA PRO A 192 -3.71 -33.30 -9.10
C PRO A 192 -3.73 -34.47 -10.08
N VAL A 193 -4.93 -35.03 -10.33
CA VAL A 193 -5.10 -36.17 -11.25
C VAL A 193 -4.69 -35.78 -12.68
N LEU A 194 -5.06 -34.57 -13.11
CA LEU A 194 -4.82 -34.04 -14.45
C LEU A 194 -3.85 -32.85 -14.37
N ARG A 195 -2.80 -32.87 -15.22
CA ARG A 195 -1.97 -31.72 -15.57
C ARG A 195 -1.81 -31.59 -17.08
N SER A 196 -1.51 -30.40 -17.56
CA SER A 196 -1.20 -30.17 -18.98
C SER A 196 0.17 -29.54 -19.20
N SER A 197 0.61 -29.53 -20.46
CA SER A 197 1.66 -28.59 -20.87
C SER A 197 1.22 -27.16 -20.53
N PRO A 198 2.15 -26.27 -20.14
CA PRO A 198 1.81 -24.89 -19.84
C PRO A 198 1.08 -24.21 -21.02
N VAL A 199 0.07 -23.37 -20.74
CA VAL A 199 -0.74 -22.67 -21.77
C VAL A 199 -0.79 -21.15 -21.62
N LYS A 200 -0.61 -20.63 -20.40
CA LYS A 200 -0.59 -19.18 -20.11
C LYS A 200 0.49 -18.86 -19.07
N PHE A 201 1.15 -17.71 -19.22
CA PHE A 201 1.99 -17.16 -18.17
C PHE A 201 1.19 -16.10 -17.41
N VAL A 202 1.38 -16.04 -16.10
CA VAL A 202 0.75 -15.04 -15.22
C VAL A 202 1.79 -14.41 -14.31
N VAL A 203 1.59 -13.14 -13.96
CA VAL A 203 2.33 -12.51 -12.88
C VAL A 203 1.77 -13.02 -11.56
N TRP A 204 2.67 -13.46 -10.68
CA TRP A 204 2.35 -14.17 -9.46
C TRP A 204 2.99 -13.47 -8.28
N GLN A 205 2.18 -12.80 -7.46
CA GLN A 205 2.66 -12.06 -6.30
C GLN A 205 1.99 -12.62 -5.05
N ARG A 206 2.81 -13.06 -4.07
CA ARG A 206 2.34 -13.56 -2.76
C ARG A 206 1.28 -14.67 -2.82
N GLY A 207 1.25 -15.46 -3.90
CA GLY A 207 0.29 -16.55 -4.06
C GLY A 207 -0.97 -16.21 -4.88
N GLU A 208 -1.03 -15.03 -5.50
CA GLU A 208 -2.18 -14.59 -6.30
C GLU A 208 -1.76 -13.97 -7.65
N GLU A 209 -2.64 -14.03 -8.65
CA GLU A 209 -2.50 -13.36 -9.95
C GLU A 209 -2.70 -11.85 -9.79
N THR A 210 -1.79 -11.03 -10.34
CA THR A 210 -1.86 -9.56 -10.22
C THR A 210 -1.48 -8.86 -11.53
N GLU A 211 -2.21 -7.80 -11.91
CA GLU A 211 -1.95 -7.03 -13.14
C GLU A 211 -1.16 -5.73 -12.93
N ILE A 212 -1.02 -5.27 -11.69
CA ILE A 212 -0.41 -3.97 -11.36
C ILE A 212 0.87 -4.19 -10.59
N MET A 213 1.97 -3.63 -11.08
CA MET A 213 3.26 -3.71 -10.40
C MET A 213 3.68 -2.42 -9.72
N ALA A 214 4.22 -2.64 -8.53
CA ALA A 214 5.20 -1.89 -7.77
C ALA A 214 5.45 -0.42 -8.14
N ASN A 215 5.40 0.40 -7.10
CA ASN A 215 5.96 1.74 -7.05
C ASN A 215 7.49 1.69 -7.23
N VAL A 216 8.01 1.97 -8.42
CA VAL A 216 9.46 1.95 -8.72
C VAL A 216 9.96 3.37 -8.95
N SER A 217 11.08 3.75 -8.34
CA SER A 217 11.74 5.03 -8.68
C SER A 217 12.40 4.91 -10.04
N SER A 218 12.29 5.94 -10.87
CA SER A 218 12.93 5.94 -12.18
C SER A 218 14.46 5.81 -12.09
N GLY A 219 15.03 4.88 -12.84
CA GLY A 219 16.46 4.59 -12.90
C GLY A 219 16.99 3.71 -11.76
N GLU A 220 16.12 3.26 -10.86
CA GLU A 220 16.45 2.30 -9.80
C GLU A 220 15.99 0.89 -10.16
N LYS A 221 16.58 -0.12 -9.50
CA LYS A 221 16.08 -1.49 -9.57
C LYS A 221 14.72 -1.56 -8.88
N ALA A 222 13.80 -2.37 -9.41
CA ALA A 222 12.54 -2.63 -8.73
C ALA A 222 12.80 -3.16 -7.30
N SER A 223 12.14 -2.57 -6.31
CA SER A 223 12.31 -2.94 -4.89
C SER A 223 11.78 -4.33 -4.58
N ASP A 224 10.71 -4.73 -5.27
CA ASP A 224 10.13 -6.07 -5.17
C ASP A 224 10.41 -6.87 -6.45
N PRO A 225 10.93 -8.10 -6.33
CA PRO A 225 11.16 -8.97 -7.47
C PRO A 225 9.84 -9.30 -8.18
N ILE A 226 9.82 -9.08 -9.50
CA ILE A 226 8.68 -9.43 -10.35
C ILE A 226 8.69 -10.93 -10.55
N SER A 227 7.73 -11.62 -9.93
CA SER A 227 7.58 -13.07 -10.02
C SER A 227 6.53 -13.45 -11.06
N TYR A 228 6.83 -14.42 -11.92
CA TYR A 228 5.89 -14.97 -12.89
C TYR A 228 5.96 -16.50 -12.93
N VAL A 229 4.84 -17.14 -13.24
CA VAL A 229 4.72 -18.60 -13.34
C VAL A 229 4.02 -19.00 -14.64
N ALA A 230 4.33 -20.20 -15.13
CA ALA A 230 3.56 -20.83 -16.19
C ALA A 230 2.42 -21.63 -15.55
N ILE A 231 1.21 -21.42 -16.02
CA ILE A 231 0.04 -22.18 -15.61
C ILE A 231 -0.45 -23.04 -16.77
N ASP A 232 -0.97 -24.20 -16.41
CA ASP A 232 -1.58 -25.15 -17.33
C ASP A 232 -3.06 -24.84 -17.56
N ALA A 233 -3.72 -25.65 -18.37
CA ALA A 233 -5.12 -25.44 -18.73
C ALA A 233 -6.12 -25.64 -17.56
N TYR A 234 -5.65 -26.06 -16.39
CA TYR A 234 -6.42 -26.20 -15.16
C TYR A 234 -6.05 -25.14 -14.11
N ASP A 235 -5.37 -24.06 -14.52
CA ASP A 235 -4.84 -23.01 -13.64
C ASP A 235 -3.83 -23.53 -12.60
N GLN A 236 -3.18 -24.67 -12.87
CA GLN A 236 -2.16 -25.21 -11.99
C GLN A 236 -0.79 -24.70 -12.41
N VAL A 237 0.05 -24.33 -11.44
CA VAL A 237 1.45 -23.99 -11.72
C VAL A 237 2.16 -25.23 -12.25
N VAL A 238 2.75 -25.10 -13.44
CA VAL A 238 3.53 -26.14 -14.10
C VAL A 238 4.88 -25.53 -14.46
N VAL A 239 5.95 -26.14 -13.96
CA VAL A 239 7.32 -25.73 -14.31
C VAL A 239 7.94 -26.86 -15.10
N ALA A 240 7.74 -26.79 -16.41
CA ALA A 240 8.49 -27.59 -17.37
C ALA A 240 9.73 -26.77 -17.79
N GLU A 241 10.87 -27.29 -17.37
CA GLU A 241 12.23 -26.89 -17.73
C GLU A 241 12.73 -25.53 -17.22
N ASN A 242 13.89 -25.60 -16.57
CA ASN A 242 14.70 -24.49 -16.07
C ASN A 242 15.32 -23.65 -17.22
N SER A 243 14.67 -23.58 -18.39
CA SER A 243 15.22 -23.13 -19.67
C SER A 243 14.41 -22.02 -20.35
N VAL A 244 13.18 -21.72 -19.92
CA VAL A 244 12.41 -20.60 -20.50
C VAL A 244 12.87 -19.29 -19.87
N SER A 245 13.65 -18.51 -20.62
CA SER A 245 13.93 -17.12 -20.25
C SER A 245 12.72 -16.26 -20.58
N VAL A 246 12.43 -15.25 -19.76
CA VAL A 246 11.45 -14.20 -20.10
C VAL A 246 12.19 -12.88 -20.12
N TYR A 247 11.87 -12.07 -21.11
CA TYR A 247 12.43 -10.75 -21.26
C TYR A 247 11.36 -9.67 -21.26
N ALA A 248 11.74 -8.48 -20.77
CA ALA A 248 10.89 -7.30 -20.81
C ALA A 248 11.11 -6.54 -22.12
N SER A 249 10.03 -6.29 -22.87
CA SER A 249 10.05 -5.63 -24.19
C SER A 249 8.83 -4.72 -24.37
N ASP A 250 8.75 -4.07 -25.55
CA ASP A 250 7.59 -3.27 -25.99
C ASP A 250 7.15 -2.21 -24.95
N ALA A 251 8.13 -1.54 -24.34
CA ALA A 251 7.85 -0.42 -23.45
C ALA A 251 7.15 0.71 -24.20
N GLU A 252 6.17 1.33 -23.53
CA GLU A 252 5.49 2.52 -24.01
C GLU A 252 6.47 3.68 -24.25
N ASP A 253 6.14 4.56 -25.20
CA ASP A 253 6.98 5.71 -25.55
C ASP A 253 7.32 6.56 -24.31
N GLY A 254 8.62 6.76 -24.10
CA GLY A 254 9.16 7.47 -22.95
C GLY A 254 9.50 6.61 -21.73
N LEU A 255 9.41 5.27 -21.85
CA LEU A 255 9.96 4.32 -20.88
C LEU A 255 11.13 3.54 -21.50
N LEU A 256 12.28 3.57 -20.82
CA LEU A 256 13.47 2.80 -21.16
C LEU A 256 13.62 1.63 -20.19
N LEU A 257 13.97 0.47 -20.73
CA LEU A 257 14.21 -0.76 -19.97
C LEU A 257 15.69 -1.13 -20.03
N SER A 258 16.27 -1.56 -18.91
CA SER A 258 17.59 -2.20 -18.88
C SER A 258 17.62 -3.38 -17.91
N GLY A 259 18.54 -4.34 -18.09
CA GLY A 259 18.52 -5.61 -17.34
C GLY A 259 17.29 -6.47 -17.67
N GLN A 260 16.93 -6.52 -18.96
CA GLN A 260 15.66 -7.02 -19.47
C GLN A 260 15.48 -8.54 -19.40
N THR A 261 16.38 -9.32 -18.79
CA THR A 261 16.32 -10.79 -18.82
C THR A 261 16.09 -11.32 -17.40
N GLY A 262 15.02 -12.11 -17.24
CA GLY A 262 14.74 -12.88 -16.03
C GLY A 262 14.90 -14.39 -16.29
N VAL A 263 15.23 -15.14 -15.24
CA VAL A 263 15.40 -16.61 -15.30
C VAL A 263 14.36 -17.28 -14.41
N LEU A 264 13.71 -18.34 -14.90
CA LEU A 264 12.81 -19.20 -14.12
C LEU A 264 13.58 -20.05 -13.11
N TYR A 265 13.22 -19.91 -11.84
CA TYR A 265 13.76 -20.71 -10.75
C TYR A 265 12.72 -21.70 -10.26
N SER A 266 12.93 -23.00 -10.50
CA SER A 266 12.27 -24.13 -9.83
C SER A 266 10.72 -24.19 -9.88
N LEU A 267 10.17 -25.36 -9.56
CA LEU A 267 8.76 -25.51 -9.21
C LEU A 267 8.44 -24.57 -8.04
N ASP A 268 7.33 -23.85 -8.13
CA ASP A 268 6.74 -22.98 -7.09
C ASP A 268 7.35 -21.59 -6.86
N SER A 269 8.55 -21.28 -7.37
CA SER A 269 9.22 -19.99 -7.05
C SER A 269 9.09 -18.93 -8.14
N GLY A 270 8.56 -19.31 -9.31
CA GLY A 270 8.50 -18.41 -10.46
C GLY A 270 9.88 -17.90 -10.88
N ALA A 271 9.90 -17.02 -11.86
CA ALA A 271 11.12 -16.33 -12.26
C ALA A 271 11.15 -14.93 -11.69
N VAL A 272 12.35 -14.44 -11.41
CA VAL A 272 12.55 -13.14 -10.81
C VAL A 272 13.37 -12.25 -11.73
N PHE A 273 12.86 -11.07 -12.06
CA PHE A 273 13.68 -9.98 -12.58
C PHE A 273 14.45 -9.32 -11.43
N THR A 274 15.73 -9.66 -11.26
CA THR A 274 16.60 -9.07 -10.22
C THR A 274 17.27 -7.77 -10.65
N ASP A 275 17.43 -7.57 -11.96
CA ASP A 275 18.22 -6.48 -12.53
C ASP A 275 17.41 -5.56 -13.45
N LEU A 276 16.08 -5.73 -13.54
CA LEU A 276 15.23 -4.87 -14.33
C LEU A 276 15.20 -3.46 -13.73
N VAL A 277 15.64 -2.50 -14.54
CA VAL A 277 15.60 -1.05 -14.24
C VAL A 277 14.71 -0.37 -15.25
N LEU A 278 13.77 0.42 -14.72
CA LEU A 278 12.78 1.18 -15.47
C LEU A 278 13.15 2.66 -15.40
N THR A 279 13.38 3.31 -16.54
CA THR A 279 13.72 4.74 -16.61
C THR A 279 12.69 5.48 -17.45
N GLY A 280 11.95 6.38 -16.83
CA GLY A 280 10.94 7.24 -17.47
C GLY A 280 10.59 8.41 -16.58
N THR A 281 9.70 9.28 -17.03
CA THR A 281 9.34 10.49 -16.28
C THR A 281 8.72 10.12 -14.91
N PRO A 282 9.33 10.54 -13.79
CA PRO A 282 8.83 10.29 -12.44
C PRO A 282 7.39 10.81 -12.24
N GLY A 283 6.55 10.04 -11.56
CA GLY A 283 5.13 10.34 -11.34
C GLY A 283 4.21 10.02 -12.52
N LYS A 284 4.73 9.41 -13.59
CA LYS A 284 3.95 8.96 -14.75
C LYS A 284 3.78 7.45 -14.75
N SER A 285 2.62 6.98 -15.21
CA SER A 285 2.34 5.57 -15.45
C SER A 285 2.72 5.18 -16.88
N TYR A 286 3.24 3.96 -17.02
CA TYR A 286 3.66 3.37 -18.29
C TYR A 286 3.22 1.92 -18.39
N THR A 287 3.31 1.38 -19.60
CA THR A 287 3.15 -0.06 -19.85
C THR A 287 4.39 -0.66 -20.51
N PHE A 288 4.63 -1.94 -20.25
CA PHE A 288 5.61 -2.77 -20.97
C PHE A 288 5.14 -4.22 -21.00
N VAL A 289 5.78 -5.06 -21.82
CA VAL A 289 5.37 -6.45 -22.02
C VAL A 289 6.45 -7.40 -21.51
N LEU A 290 6.06 -8.41 -20.73
CA LEU A 290 6.90 -9.56 -20.44
C LEU A 290 6.66 -10.67 -21.48
N ARG A 291 7.72 -11.09 -22.17
CA ARG A 291 7.65 -12.11 -23.22
C ARG A 291 8.56 -13.29 -22.91
N PRO A 292 8.05 -14.53 -22.92
CA PRO A 292 8.92 -15.71 -22.93
C PRO A 292 9.68 -15.82 -24.25
N GLU A 293 10.91 -16.34 -24.17
CA GLU A 293 11.75 -16.65 -25.33
C GLU A 293 11.19 -17.81 -26.16
N ALA A 294 10.43 -18.72 -25.53
CA ALA A 294 9.75 -19.81 -26.20
C ALA A 294 8.67 -19.29 -27.18
N SER A 295 8.76 -19.70 -28.45
CA SER A 295 7.84 -19.29 -29.51
C SER A 295 6.42 -19.80 -29.27
N GLY A 296 5.42 -18.93 -29.41
CA GLY A 296 3.99 -19.29 -29.43
C GLY A 296 3.15 -18.71 -28.29
N TRP A 297 3.79 -18.12 -27.29
CA TRP A 297 3.14 -17.55 -26.13
C TRP A 297 2.84 -16.06 -26.29
N THR A 298 1.67 -15.62 -25.86
CA THR A 298 1.34 -14.19 -25.79
C THR A 298 2.03 -13.56 -24.59
N GLY A 299 2.73 -12.46 -24.81
CA GLY A 299 3.32 -11.69 -23.71
C GLY A 299 2.26 -11.08 -22.79
N ILE A 300 2.65 -10.80 -21.56
CA ILE A 300 1.80 -10.16 -20.54
C ILE A 300 2.10 -8.67 -20.53
N THR A 301 1.09 -7.83 -20.78
CA THR A 301 1.21 -6.38 -20.61
C THR A 301 1.09 -6.03 -19.14
N LEU A 302 2.06 -5.28 -18.62
CA LEU A 302 2.09 -4.82 -17.23
C LEU A 302 2.07 -3.31 -17.17
N GLY A 303 1.25 -2.80 -16.25
CA GLY A 303 1.25 -1.40 -15.86
C GLY A 303 2.24 -1.14 -14.73
N VAL A 304 3.00 -0.06 -14.84
CA VAL A 304 3.90 0.43 -13.78
C VAL A 304 3.67 1.91 -13.54
N GLU A 305 3.65 2.31 -12.28
CA GLU A 305 3.66 3.72 -11.88
C GLU A 305 5.04 4.09 -11.35
N LEU A 306 5.73 4.99 -12.05
CA LEU A 306 7.00 5.50 -11.57
C LEU A 306 6.75 6.47 -10.43
N LEU A 307 7.40 6.25 -9.29
CA LEU A 307 7.28 7.14 -8.15
C LEU A 307 7.72 8.56 -8.52
N PRO A 308 7.02 9.60 -8.02
CA PRO A 308 7.54 10.96 -8.10
C PRO A 308 8.86 11.08 -7.36
N CYS A 309 9.69 12.05 -7.74
CA CYS A 309 10.94 12.32 -7.04
C CYS A 309 10.67 12.64 -5.56
N LYS A 310 11.57 12.18 -4.69
CA LYS A 310 11.42 12.40 -3.24
C LYS A 310 11.63 13.88 -2.93
N ALA A 311 11.16 14.32 -1.76
CA ALA A 311 11.44 15.69 -1.30
C ALA A 311 12.96 15.95 -1.30
N GLY A 312 13.37 17.05 -1.95
CA GLY A 312 14.79 17.38 -2.14
C GLY A 312 15.39 16.92 -3.47
N GLU A 313 14.63 16.20 -4.31
CA GLU A 313 15.09 15.75 -5.61
C GLU A 313 14.37 16.48 -6.74
N VAL A 314 15.06 16.63 -7.88
CA VAL A 314 14.50 17.19 -9.10
C VAL A 314 14.61 16.19 -10.25
N HIS A 315 13.63 16.28 -11.15
CA HIS A 315 13.62 15.51 -12.39
C HIS A 315 14.71 16.02 -13.34
N THR A 316 15.56 15.12 -13.81
CA THR A 316 16.65 15.44 -14.74
C THR A 316 16.24 15.23 -16.20
N ALA A 317 16.99 15.81 -17.13
CA ALA A 317 16.82 15.58 -18.57
C ALA A 317 17.06 14.12 -19.03
N LYS A 318 17.51 13.23 -18.13
CA LYS A 318 17.69 11.80 -18.37
C LYS A 318 16.56 10.95 -17.76
N ASP A 319 15.43 11.58 -17.44
CA ASP A 319 14.28 10.91 -16.82
C ASP A 319 14.59 10.23 -15.48
N THR A 320 15.51 10.79 -14.68
CA THR A 320 15.88 10.26 -13.34
C THR A 320 15.79 11.35 -12.29
N CYS A 321 15.64 10.98 -11.02
CA CYS A 321 15.66 11.90 -9.89
C CYS A 321 17.09 12.17 -9.43
N ARG A 322 17.42 13.44 -9.20
CA ARG A 322 18.71 13.89 -8.66
C ARG A 322 18.49 14.80 -7.47
N MET A 323 19.21 14.54 -6.38
CA MET A 323 19.20 15.42 -5.21
C MET A 323 19.78 16.80 -5.54
N CYS A 324 19.15 17.86 -5.04
CA CYS A 324 19.69 19.22 -5.17
C CYS A 324 21.05 19.35 -4.50
N GLU A 325 22.00 20.02 -5.16
CA GLU A 325 23.36 20.25 -4.68
C GLU A 325 23.39 21.17 -3.44
N GLU A 326 24.54 21.23 -2.74
CA GLU A 326 24.72 22.19 -1.65
C GLU A 326 24.34 23.60 -2.12
N ASN A 327 23.77 24.38 -1.20
CA ASN A 327 23.25 25.74 -1.44
C ASN A 327 21.94 25.82 -2.24
N TYR A 328 21.36 24.69 -2.64
CA TYR A 328 20.04 24.63 -3.28
C TYR A 328 19.01 23.89 -2.41
N LEU A 329 17.72 24.20 -2.59
CA LEU A 329 16.62 23.69 -1.79
C LEU A 329 15.42 23.24 -2.64
N LYS A 330 14.73 22.19 -2.20
CA LYS A 330 13.51 21.65 -2.83
C LYS A 330 12.62 20.92 -1.81
N PHE A 331 11.34 21.25 -1.73
CA PHE A 331 10.35 20.66 -0.81
C PHE A 331 9.17 20.00 -1.50
N ASP A 332 8.73 20.54 -2.63
CA ASP A 332 7.59 20.01 -3.37
C ASP A 332 8.03 19.38 -4.71
N ASN A 333 7.10 18.70 -5.38
CA ASN A 333 7.33 18.16 -6.72
C ASN A 333 6.76 19.06 -7.83
N SER A 334 6.48 20.33 -7.54
CA SER A 334 5.77 21.25 -8.45
C SER A 334 6.71 21.92 -9.45
N SER A 335 7.90 22.34 -9.01
CA SER A 335 8.96 22.85 -9.90
C SER A 335 9.97 21.76 -10.29
N ILE A 336 10.54 21.91 -11.49
CA ILE A 336 11.55 21.01 -12.08
C ILE A 336 12.99 21.45 -11.74
N GLU A 337 13.15 22.57 -11.04
CA GLU A 337 14.45 23.18 -10.73
C GLU A 337 14.61 23.37 -9.23
N CYS A 338 15.85 23.25 -8.75
CA CYS A 338 16.19 23.55 -7.36
C CYS A 338 16.31 25.05 -7.15
N THR A 339 15.79 25.56 -6.04
CA THR A 339 15.86 26.99 -5.72
C THR A 339 17.19 27.32 -5.05
N SER A 340 17.93 28.30 -5.57
CA SER A 340 19.18 28.76 -4.95
C SER A 340 18.91 29.54 -3.67
N CYS A 341 19.72 29.29 -2.66
CA CYS A 341 19.70 30.02 -1.40
C CYS A 341 20.68 31.21 -1.37
N ASP A 342 21.43 31.45 -2.46
CA ASP A 342 22.42 32.54 -2.56
C ASP A 342 21.83 33.93 -2.34
N ASP A 343 20.59 34.13 -2.80
CA ASP A 343 19.92 35.42 -2.71
C ASP A 343 19.45 35.76 -1.27
N TYR A 344 19.64 34.84 -0.32
CA TYR A 344 19.08 34.93 1.04
C TYR A 344 20.16 34.80 2.13
N ASP A 345 20.55 35.93 2.72
CA ASP A 345 21.59 36.07 3.76
C ASP A 345 21.33 35.24 5.04
N GLY A 346 20.09 34.80 5.25
CA GLY A 346 19.62 34.19 6.51
C GLY A 346 19.46 32.68 6.55
N ILE A 347 19.71 31.98 5.45
CA ILE A 347 19.54 30.53 5.35
C ILE A 347 20.83 29.91 4.81
N GLN A 348 21.10 28.70 5.26
CA GLN A 348 22.15 27.84 4.72
C GLN A 348 21.50 26.55 4.25
N CYS A 349 21.58 26.29 2.96
CA CYS A 349 20.99 25.09 2.36
C CYS A 349 22.07 24.02 2.24
N HIS A 350 21.81 22.84 2.80
CA HIS A 350 22.75 21.71 2.77
C HIS A 350 22.53 20.83 1.53
N GLY A 351 21.60 21.21 0.65
CA GLY A 351 21.14 20.40 -0.47
C GLY A 351 19.86 19.63 -0.13
N GLY A 352 19.19 19.18 -1.19
CA GLY A 352 17.89 18.51 -1.10
C GLY A 352 16.80 19.34 -0.38
N ALA A 353 16.17 18.74 0.62
CA ALA A 353 15.16 19.39 1.48
C ALA A 353 15.74 19.90 2.81
N SER A 354 17.07 19.88 2.97
CA SER A 354 17.75 20.19 4.23
C SER A 354 18.27 21.62 4.25
N TYR A 355 17.97 22.34 5.33
CA TYR A 355 18.40 23.71 5.54
C TYR A 355 18.58 24.04 7.01
N GLU A 356 19.38 25.06 7.28
CA GLU A 356 19.61 25.67 8.58
C GLU A 356 19.36 27.18 8.50
N ILE A 357 18.74 27.74 9.53
CA ILE A 357 18.56 29.19 9.66
C ILE A 357 19.82 29.77 10.32
N LYS A 358 20.48 30.70 9.64
CA LYS A 358 21.69 31.36 10.13
C LYS A 358 21.37 32.22 11.35
N GLN A 359 22.34 32.31 12.28
CA GLN A 359 22.21 33.15 13.47
C GLN A 359 21.85 34.61 13.11
N GLY A 360 20.93 35.21 13.88
CA GLY A 360 20.43 36.56 13.61
C GLY A 360 19.37 36.64 12.50
N HIS A 361 18.80 35.50 12.09
CA HIS A 361 17.63 35.41 11.23
C HIS A 361 16.56 34.53 11.87
N TRP A 362 15.31 34.72 11.45
CA TRP A 362 14.18 33.93 11.93
C TRP A 362 13.22 33.61 10.78
N ILE A 363 12.45 32.53 10.93
CA ILE A 363 11.45 32.10 9.96
C ILE A 363 10.04 32.17 10.56
N ALA A 364 9.07 32.66 9.79
CA ALA A 364 7.71 32.81 10.27
C ALA A 364 7.01 31.44 10.51
N PRO A 365 6.21 31.28 11.59
CA PRO A 365 5.54 30.00 11.89
C PRO A 365 4.52 29.58 10.83
N ASN A 366 3.99 30.52 10.05
CA ASN A 366 3.14 30.21 8.91
C ASN A 366 3.92 29.65 7.72
N ALA A 367 5.26 29.64 7.75
CA ALA A 367 6.07 28.97 6.75
C ALA A 367 5.88 27.44 6.77
N LYS A 368 5.34 26.87 7.86
CA LYS A 368 4.90 25.46 7.90
C LYS A 368 3.79 25.13 6.88
N TYR A 369 3.07 26.15 6.41
CA TYR A 369 2.04 25.99 5.38
C TYR A 369 2.61 26.11 3.97
N CYS A 370 3.89 26.44 3.80
CA CYS A 370 4.52 26.51 2.48
C CYS A 370 4.56 25.15 1.79
N SER A 371 4.66 24.05 2.53
CA SER A 371 4.58 22.69 2.00
C SER A 371 3.15 22.21 1.71
N SER A 372 2.11 23.02 1.97
CA SER A 372 0.70 22.61 1.82
C SER A 372 0.07 22.93 0.45
N GLY A 373 0.81 23.57 -0.46
CA GLY A 373 0.33 23.88 -1.82
C GLY A 373 -0.77 24.95 -1.88
N VAL A 374 -0.96 25.72 -0.80
CA VAL A 374 -2.03 26.74 -0.67
C VAL A 374 -1.63 28.10 -1.25
N HIS A 375 -0.40 28.27 -1.75
CA HIS A 375 0.13 29.53 -2.26
C HIS A 375 0.35 29.47 -3.79
N GLU A 376 0.30 30.63 -4.46
CA GLU A 376 0.52 30.75 -5.92
C GLU A 376 1.99 30.56 -6.31
N ASP A 377 2.93 30.70 -5.36
CA ASP A 377 4.37 30.51 -5.52
C ASP A 377 4.83 29.11 -5.06
N THR A 378 6.03 28.68 -5.48
CA THR A 378 6.58 27.39 -5.06
C THR A 378 6.80 27.30 -3.55
N ALA A 379 6.78 26.09 -2.99
CA ALA A 379 6.95 25.88 -1.55
C ALA A 379 8.26 26.50 -1.01
N GLU A 380 9.32 26.49 -1.81
CA GLU A 380 10.63 27.06 -1.50
C GLU A 380 10.57 28.58 -1.46
N GLN A 381 9.97 29.22 -2.48
CA GLN A 381 9.84 30.68 -2.50
C GLN A 381 8.98 31.18 -1.33
N CYS A 382 7.90 30.45 -1.01
CA CYS A 382 7.08 30.73 0.16
C CYS A 382 7.88 30.70 1.48
N LEU A 383 8.81 29.74 1.63
CA LEU A 383 9.70 29.64 2.79
C LEU A 383 10.65 30.84 2.85
N LEU A 384 11.28 31.15 1.71
CA LEU A 384 12.29 32.20 1.59
C LEU A 384 11.69 33.60 1.79
N ASP A 385 10.47 33.86 1.34
CA ASP A 385 9.73 35.11 1.59
C ASP A 385 9.34 35.33 3.05
N ARG A 386 9.43 34.27 3.87
CA ARG A 386 9.11 34.27 5.31
C ARG A 386 10.37 34.22 6.17
N LEU A 387 11.54 34.40 5.57
CA LEU A 387 12.83 34.55 6.24
C LEU A 387 13.13 36.02 6.49
N TYR A 388 13.43 36.38 7.73
CA TYR A 388 13.63 37.77 8.14
C TYR A 388 14.93 37.95 8.91
N LYS A 389 15.59 39.09 8.67
CA LYS A 389 16.81 39.50 9.38
C LYS A 389 16.46 40.17 10.70
N CYS A 390 17.17 39.81 11.76
CA CYS A 390 16.98 40.37 13.09
C CYS A 390 17.93 41.55 13.32
N GLN A 391 17.39 42.65 13.85
CA GLN A 391 18.20 43.83 14.19
C GLN A 391 19.21 43.55 15.32
N PHE A 392 18.83 42.70 16.30
CA PHE A 392 19.71 42.20 17.35
C PHE A 392 19.92 40.70 17.16
N LYS A 393 21.18 40.25 17.02
CA LYS A 393 21.51 38.83 16.78
C LYS A 393 21.05 37.91 17.91
N GLU A 394 21.09 38.41 19.14
CA GLU A 394 20.67 37.69 20.36
C GLU A 394 19.16 37.51 20.46
N ALA A 395 18.38 38.32 19.73
CA ALA A 395 16.92 38.22 19.72
C ALA A 395 16.40 37.04 18.88
N CYS A 396 17.28 36.32 18.18
CA CYS A 396 16.92 35.23 17.29
C CYS A 396 17.67 33.97 17.71
N THR A 397 17.06 33.22 18.63
CA THR A 397 17.59 31.97 19.16
C THR A 397 17.24 30.83 18.21
N THR A 398 18.25 30.23 17.58
CA THR A 398 18.13 28.92 16.90
C THR A 398 18.20 27.75 17.90
N GLU A 399 18.56 28.01 19.16
CA GLU A 399 18.60 27.03 20.23
C GLU A 399 17.21 26.81 20.84
N GLY A 400 16.46 25.88 20.25
CA GLY A 400 15.21 25.37 20.80
C GLY A 400 14.45 24.50 19.80
N GLU A 401 14.66 23.18 19.87
CA GLU A 401 13.82 22.07 19.37
C GLU A 401 12.87 22.33 18.17
N ALA A 402 13.30 23.08 17.15
CA ALA A 402 12.55 23.23 15.89
C ALA A 402 13.08 22.28 14.80
N GLN A 403 13.62 21.14 15.21
CA GLN A 403 13.78 19.99 14.33
C GLN A 403 12.70 18.95 14.65
N ARG A 404 11.92 18.64 13.62
CA ARG A 404 11.13 17.42 13.37
C ARG A 404 9.63 17.48 13.66
N GLU A 405 8.91 17.28 12.56
CA GLU A 405 7.57 16.71 12.42
C GLU A 405 6.37 17.55 12.88
N GLY A 406 5.34 17.55 12.02
CA GLY A 406 4.14 18.33 12.20
C GLY A 406 3.40 17.97 13.49
N ILE A 407 3.27 18.94 14.39
CA ILE A 407 2.38 18.84 15.55
C ILE A 407 1.54 20.13 15.65
N GLY A 408 0.25 19.91 15.91
CA GLY A 408 -0.83 20.88 15.91
C GLY A 408 -0.71 21.99 16.95
N VAL A 409 -1.43 23.07 16.67
CA VAL A 409 -1.52 24.29 17.46
C VAL A 409 -2.48 24.08 18.63
N GLU A 410 -2.07 24.37 19.85
CA GLU A 410 -3.00 24.85 20.88
C GLU A 410 -2.43 26.05 21.65
N ALA A 411 -3.29 27.06 21.74
CA ALA A 411 -3.37 28.17 22.69
C ALA A 411 -2.19 29.18 22.77
N VAL A 412 -2.45 30.42 22.34
CA VAL A 412 -1.80 31.60 22.94
C VAL A 412 -2.85 32.69 23.20
N ALA A 413 -3.02 33.01 24.48
CA ALA A 413 -3.69 34.19 24.99
C ALA A 413 -2.63 35.22 25.44
N ASP A 414 -3.05 36.49 25.40
CA ASP A 414 -2.50 37.68 26.08
C ASP A 414 -1.18 38.31 25.58
N ILE A 415 -1.31 39.60 25.22
CA ILE A 415 -0.24 40.58 25.04
C ILE A 415 0.02 41.21 26.41
N GLU A 416 1.15 40.90 27.06
CA GLU A 416 1.62 41.65 28.24
C GLU A 416 2.81 42.55 27.86
N VAL A 417 2.67 43.85 28.13
CA VAL A 417 3.75 44.85 28.13
C VAL A 417 4.84 44.39 29.12
N CYS A 418 6.15 44.49 28.80
CA CYS A 418 7.28 44.00 29.63
C CYS A 418 6.98 44.14 31.15
N ASN A 419 6.48 43.07 31.79
CA ASN A 419 6.09 43.11 33.21
C ASN A 419 6.79 42.00 34.00
N TRP A 420 7.71 42.47 34.84
CA TRP A 420 8.24 41.96 36.11
C TRP A 420 8.52 40.48 36.40
N GLN A 421 8.14 39.43 35.64
CA GLN A 421 8.67 38.08 35.96
C GLN A 421 8.49 36.89 35.00
N ARG A 422 7.92 37.01 33.80
CA ARG A 422 7.94 35.89 32.81
C ARG A 422 8.01 36.42 31.38
N TYR A 423 8.83 35.74 30.55
CA TYR A 423 9.05 36.09 29.15
C TYR A 423 8.21 35.20 28.20
N SER A 424 7.89 35.79 27.06
CA SER A 424 7.07 35.30 25.94
C SER A 424 5.54 35.35 26.11
N SER A 425 4.92 36.39 25.53
CA SER A 425 3.82 36.27 24.57
C SER A 425 3.43 37.66 24.05
N GLY A 426 3.42 37.84 22.72
CA GLY A 426 2.96 39.09 22.14
C GLY A 426 2.86 39.08 20.63
N VAL A 427 1.61 38.97 20.15
CA VAL A 427 1.18 38.90 18.74
C VAL A 427 0.35 40.15 18.36
N LEU A 428 0.74 41.04 17.40
CA LEU A 428 -0.14 41.68 16.37
C LEU A 428 0.45 41.94 14.93
N CYS A 429 0.25 41.11 13.88
CA CYS A 429 0.41 41.59 12.49
C CYS A 429 -0.74 42.54 12.28
N GLY A 430 -0.76 43.28 11.17
CA GLY A 430 -2.04 43.75 10.67
C GLY A 430 -3.00 42.56 10.68
N SER A 431 -3.93 42.53 11.63
CA SER A 431 -4.76 41.37 11.95
C SER A 431 -4.11 40.00 12.33
N TYR A 432 -2.78 39.71 12.26
CA TYR A 432 -2.23 38.33 12.56
C TYR A 432 -0.69 38.15 12.83
N LEU A 433 -0.12 38.38 14.02
CA LEU A 433 1.38 38.36 14.23
C LEU A 433 1.84 36.96 14.44
N VAL A 434 3.10 36.75 14.07
CA VAL A 434 4.01 36.12 15.02
C VAL A 434 5.38 36.79 14.92
N LEU A 435 5.83 37.47 15.98
CA LEU A 435 7.25 37.75 16.23
C LEU A 435 7.59 36.98 17.50
N LYS A 436 8.38 35.92 17.37
CA LYS A 436 9.10 35.34 18.51
C LYS A 436 10.45 36.06 18.59
N CYS A 437 10.47 37.21 19.26
CA CYS A 437 11.74 37.71 19.78
C CYS A 437 12.17 36.79 20.94
N GLY A 438 13.45 36.44 21.00
CA GLY A 438 14.03 35.65 22.09
C GLY A 438 13.84 36.32 23.46
N ASP A 439 14.07 35.56 24.52
CA ASP A 439 13.90 36.02 25.90
C ASP A 439 14.63 37.37 26.14
N GLY A 440 13.93 38.34 26.71
CA GLY A 440 14.46 39.68 26.97
C GLY A 440 14.18 40.74 25.89
N PHE A 441 13.59 40.36 24.76
CA PHE A 441 13.28 41.26 23.64
C PHE A 441 11.76 41.30 23.33
N TYR A 442 11.26 42.43 22.82
CA TYR A 442 9.87 42.62 22.39
C TYR A 442 9.82 43.12 20.93
N GLY A 443 8.73 42.86 20.19
CA GLY A 443 8.57 43.37 18.83
C GLY A 443 8.12 44.82 18.82
N ASP A 444 8.88 45.72 18.18
CA ASP A 444 8.49 47.11 17.98
C ASP A 444 7.66 47.28 16.69
N PRO A 445 6.36 47.61 16.79
CA PRO A 445 5.48 47.73 15.63
C PRO A 445 5.80 48.94 14.72
N THR A 446 6.57 49.92 15.19
CA THR A 446 7.00 51.07 14.37
C THR A 446 8.24 50.77 13.53
N LEU A 447 9.13 49.92 14.04
CA LEU A 447 10.39 49.56 13.37
C LEU A 447 10.32 48.25 12.60
N LYS A 448 9.29 47.41 12.83
CA LYS A 448 9.20 46.02 12.33
C LYS A 448 10.39 45.16 12.76
N GLU A 449 10.97 45.45 13.92
CA GLU A 449 12.19 44.82 14.44
C GLU A 449 12.02 44.45 15.93
N CYS A 450 12.86 43.55 16.45
CA CYS A 450 12.89 43.25 17.90
C CYS A 450 13.71 44.33 18.64
N ALA A 451 13.29 44.73 19.85
CA ALA A 451 13.96 45.70 20.71
C ALA A 451 14.16 45.14 22.13
N SER A 452 15.21 45.56 22.83
CA SER A 452 15.54 45.12 24.20
C SER A 452 14.51 45.63 25.22
N CYS A 453 13.99 44.77 26.11
CA CYS A 453 13.24 45.26 27.28
C CYS A 453 14.20 46.06 28.21
N PRO A 454 13.73 47.14 28.86
CA PRO A 454 14.52 47.90 29.83
C PRO A 454 14.82 47.07 31.09
N SER A 455 16.01 47.25 31.67
CA SER A 455 16.46 46.48 32.85
C SER A 455 15.68 46.85 34.12
N ALA A 456 15.45 45.87 34.99
CA ALA A 456 14.72 46.03 36.25
C ALA A 456 15.27 47.17 37.13
N ALA A 457 16.59 47.42 37.07
CA ALA A 457 17.25 48.48 37.82
C ALA A 457 16.75 49.89 37.43
N VAL A 458 16.48 50.14 36.14
CA VAL A 458 16.00 51.44 35.66
C VAL A 458 14.58 51.68 36.14
N VAL A 459 13.72 50.66 36.06
CA VAL A 459 12.32 50.74 36.49
C VAL A 459 12.20 50.91 38.01
N VAL A 460 13.00 50.17 38.80
CA VAL A 460 13.07 50.33 40.27
C VAL A 460 13.48 51.75 40.65
N SER A 461 14.48 52.32 39.97
CA SER A 461 14.93 53.68 40.24
C SER A 461 13.81 54.71 40.02
N GLN A 462 13.02 54.55 38.95
CA GLN A 462 11.91 55.44 38.61
C GLN A 462 10.77 55.32 39.62
N VAL A 463 10.41 54.10 40.03
CA VAL A 463 9.35 53.87 41.02
C VAL A 463 9.73 54.40 42.40
N ILE A 464 10.98 54.22 42.85
CA ILE A 464 11.47 54.78 44.12
C ILE A 464 11.42 56.31 44.08
N PHE A 465 11.85 56.92 42.97
CA PHE A 465 11.86 58.37 42.83
C PHE A 465 10.45 58.96 42.86
N ILE A 466 9.51 58.35 42.13
CA ILE A 466 8.10 58.75 42.12
C ILE A 466 7.46 58.56 43.50
N SER A 467 7.75 57.44 44.18
CA SER A 467 7.22 57.16 45.51
C SER A 467 7.70 58.18 46.54
N LEU A 468 9.01 58.50 46.55
CA LEU A 468 9.60 59.52 47.42
C LEU A 468 8.97 60.90 47.18
N LEU A 469 8.78 61.27 45.91
CA LEU A 469 8.14 62.53 45.52
C LEU A 469 6.70 62.62 46.03
N ILE A 470 5.92 61.54 45.89
CA ILE A 470 4.53 61.48 46.38
C ILE A 470 4.49 61.61 47.92
N THR A 471 5.36 60.90 48.65
CA THR A 471 5.43 61.06 50.11
C THR A 471 5.80 62.48 50.54
N LEU A 472 6.72 63.14 49.83
CA LEU A 472 7.07 64.53 50.10
C LEU A 472 5.87 65.48 49.89
N ILE A 473 5.12 65.27 48.81
CA ILE A 473 3.90 66.03 48.51
C ILE A 473 2.84 65.82 49.60
N ILE A 474 2.63 64.59 50.07
CA ILE A 474 1.67 64.28 51.14
C ILE A 474 2.07 64.95 52.45
N ILE A 475 3.37 64.91 52.81
CA ILE A 475 3.88 65.56 54.03
C ILE A 475 3.67 67.08 53.94
N LEU A 476 3.93 67.70 52.79
CA LEU A 476 3.69 69.13 52.56
C LEU A 476 2.20 69.48 52.66
N LEU A 477 1.32 68.66 52.07
CA LEU A 477 -0.13 68.85 52.16
C LEU A 477 -0.63 68.73 53.61
N PHE A 478 -0.15 67.74 54.37
CA PHE A 478 -0.46 67.61 55.80
C PHE A 478 0.03 68.80 56.62
N TYR A 479 1.25 69.28 56.34
CA TYR A 479 1.81 70.45 57.02
C TYR A 479 0.99 71.72 56.77
N MET A 480 0.51 71.92 55.54
CA MET A 480 -0.39 73.03 55.21
C MET A 480 -1.76 72.90 55.89
N PHE A 481 -2.29 71.68 56.02
CA PHE A 481 -3.62 71.43 56.57
C PHE A 481 -3.71 71.65 58.08
N PHE A 482 -2.66 71.33 58.83
CA PHE A 482 -2.67 71.44 60.29
C PHE A 482 -2.23 72.81 60.83
N ASN A 483 -1.44 73.57 60.08
CA ASN A 483 -0.97 74.89 60.54
C ASN A 483 -1.90 76.06 60.18
N ASN A 484 -2.86 75.87 59.28
CA ASN A 484 -3.86 76.90 58.95
C ASN A 484 -5.23 76.51 59.49
N GLY A 485 -5.41 76.68 60.80
CA GLY A 485 -6.70 76.51 61.47
C GLY A 485 -7.63 77.70 61.27
N SER A 486 -8.74 77.49 60.56
CA SER A 486 -10.04 78.15 60.81
C SER A 486 -11.10 77.62 59.84
N GLY A 487 -12.29 77.28 60.35
CA GLY A 487 -13.51 77.23 59.51
C GLY A 487 -14.27 75.92 59.55
N GLU A 488 -15.15 75.80 60.53
CA GLU A 488 -16.10 74.71 60.78
C GLU A 488 -17.25 74.74 59.75
N GLU A 489 -16.97 74.48 58.46
CA GLU A 489 -18.02 74.20 57.45
C GLU A 489 -17.52 73.47 56.18
N GLU A 490 -16.29 72.95 56.17
CA GLU A 490 -15.71 72.20 55.03
C GLU A 490 -15.40 70.72 55.32
N ARG A 491 -15.88 70.17 56.44
CA ARG A 491 -15.66 68.75 56.82
C ARG A 491 -16.66 67.76 56.22
N THR A 492 -17.59 68.20 55.37
CA THR A 492 -18.67 67.36 54.79
C THR A 492 -18.64 67.23 53.27
N ARG A 493 -17.59 67.71 52.57
CA ARG A 493 -17.53 67.69 51.09
C ARG A 493 -16.57 66.68 50.42
N PHE A 494 -15.84 65.85 51.18
CA PHE A 494 -14.97 64.81 50.57
C PHE A 494 -15.50 63.36 50.68
N ALA A 495 -16.76 63.16 51.08
CA ALA A 495 -17.39 61.83 51.13
C ALA A 495 -18.40 61.55 50.00
N ALA A 496 -18.50 62.41 48.97
CA ALA A 496 -19.48 62.27 47.89
C ALA A 496 -18.84 62.47 46.51
N LEU A 497 -18.17 61.45 45.99
CA LEU A 497 -17.81 61.38 44.56
C LEU A 497 -17.64 59.93 44.10
N ALA A 498 -18.71 59.14 44.23
CA ALA A 498 -18.87 57.88 43.50
C ALA A 498 -20.36 57.52 43.34
N THR A 499 -21.10 58.28 42.53
CA THR A 499 -22.41 57.83 42.03
C THR A 499 -22.27 57.40 40.58
N SER A 500 -22.20 56.09 40.33
CA SER A 500 -22.35 55.50 39.00
C SER A 500 -23.83 55.50 38.60
N ARG A 501 -24.17 56.07 37.44
CA ARG A 501 -25.51 55.93 36.84
C ARG A 501 -25.66 54.54 36.23
N ALA A 502 -26.59 53.74 36.72
CA ALA A 502 -27.07 52.52 36.06
C ALA A 502 -28.41 52.81 35.36
N THR A 503 -28.58 52.34 34.13
CA THR A 503 -29.83 52.46 33.37
C THR A 503 -30.43 51.08 33.19
N ILE A 504 -31.74 50.95 33.45
CA ILE A 504 -32.51 49.72 33.22
C ILE A 504 -32.93 49.70 31.75
N ILE A 505 -32.57 48.64 31.02
CA ILE A 505 -33.10 48.38 29.68
C ILE A 505 -34.13 47.26 29.85
N ASN A 506 -35.40 47.58 29.65
CA ASN A 506 -36.49 46.61 29.66
C ASN A 506 -36.64 46.07 28.23
N THR A 507 -36.54 44.76 28.04
CA THR A 507 -36.91 44.11 26.77
C THR A 507 -38.26 43.43 26.96
N ASP A 508 -39.19 43.63 26.03
CA ASP A 508 -40.60 43.19 26.08
C ASP A 508 -40.82 41.65 26.14
N SER A 509 -39.79 40.88 26.50
CA SER A 509 -39.78 39.43 26.68
C SER A 509 -39.43 38.98 28.12
N GLY A 510 -39.54 39.87 29.12
CA GLY A 510 -39.47 39.50 30.54
C GLY A 510 -38.07 39.43 31.16
N ILE A 511 -37.06 40.02 30.51
CA ILE A 511 -35.67 40.09 30.98
C ILE A 511 -35.31 41.55 31.26
N ALA A 512 -34.77 41.85 32.45
CA ALA A 512 -34.24 43.17 32.79
C ALA A 512 -32.71 43.13 32.81
N LEU A 513 -32.06 43.90 31.93
CA LEU A 513 -30.61 44.04 31.87
C LEU A 513 -30.19 45.38 32.50
N LEU A 514 -29.29 45.31 33.49
CA LEU A 514 -28.69 46.46 34.16
C LEU A 514 -27.33 46.78 33.52
N ARG A 515 -27.21 47.94 32.88
CA ARG A 515 -25.94 48.43 32.31
C ARG A 515 -25.36 49.53 33.20
N ILE A 516 -24.19 49.29 33.80
CA ILE A 516 -23.42 50.30 34.54
C ILE A 516 -22.56 51.05 33.53
N ASN A 517 -22.79 52.37 33.37
CA ASN A 517 -22.22 53.08 32.23
C ASN A 517 -20.88 53.78 32.48
N GLN A 518 -20.43 54.02 33.73
CA GLN A 518 -19.07 54.52 34.03
C GLN A 518 -18.65 54.22 35.47
N ALA A 519 -17.45 53.66 35.66
CA ALA A 519 -16.72 53.68 36.92
C ALA A 519 -15.47 54.55 36.73
N ARG A 520 -15.41 55.72 37.37
CA ARG A 520 -14.17 56.50 37.46
C ARG A 520 -13.40 56.03 38.68
N THR A 521 -12.18 55.54 38.46
CA THR A 521 -11.22 55.17 39.49
C THR A 521 -10.71 56.42 40.20
N ALA A 522 -11.21 56.69 41.42
CA ALA A 522 -10.54 57.57 42.36
C ALA A 522 -9.60 56.73 43.23
N MET A 523 -8.35 57.19 43.30
CA MET A 523 -7.20 56.57 43.97
C MET A 523 -7.50 56.22 45.44
N GLY A 524 -7.32 54.94 45.79
CA GLY A 524 -7.50 54.42 47.14
C GLY A 524 -7.00 52.98 47.23
N ILE A 525 -5.76 52.72 46.81
CA ILE A 525 -5.11 51.43 46.99
C ILE A 525 -4.39 51.48 48.34
N PHE A 526 -5.11 51.21 49.43
CA PHE A 526 -4.56 50.63 50.65
C PHE A 526 -5.71 49.98 51.42
N LEU A 527 -5.64 48.66 51.55
CA LEU A 527 -6.63 47.74 52.17
C LEU A 527 -7.91 47.57 51.36
N GLY A 528 -7.90 46.56 50.48
CA GLY A 528 -9.01 46.26 49.58
C GLY A 528 -10.27 45.80 50.32
N TYR A 529 -11.31 46.64 50.31
CA TYR A 529 -12.74 46.28 50.33
C TYR A 529 -13.54 47.54 49.91
N ILE A 530 -14.23 47.50 48.75
CA ILE A 530 -15.24 48.51 48.40
C ILE A 530 -16.61 47.94 48.81
N GLN A 531 -17.25 48.51 49.85
CA GLN A 531 -18.62 48.18 50.23
C GLN A 531 -19.60 49.05 49.43
N VAL A 532 -20.35 48.44 48.49
CA VAL A 532 -21.48 49.09 47.83
C VAL A 532 -22.77 48.71 48.57
N GLN A 533 -23.40 49.67 49.26
CA GLN A 533 -24.73 49.49 49.85
C GLN A 533 -25.80 49.79 48.79
N LEU A 534 -26.54 48.78 48.34
CA LEU A 534 -27.76 48.96 47.54
C LEU A 534 -28.99 48.84 48.46
N LEU A 535 -29.89 49.84 48.40
CA LEU A 535 -31.19 49.81 49.07
C LEU A 535 -32.06 48.65 48.53
N PRO A 536 -32.90 48.01 49.36
CA PRO A 536 -33.66 46.82 48.95
C PRO A 536 -34.74 47.17 47.91
N LEU A 537 -34.63 46.56 46.72
CA LEU A 537 -35.65 46.58 45.67
C LEU A 537 -36.68 45.48 45.97
N ASN A 538 -37.94 45.88 46.16
CA ASN A 538 -39.06 44.97 46.38
C ASN A 538 -39.56 44.46 45.02
N LEU A 539 -39.18 43.24 44.62
CA LEU A 539 -39.61 42.61 43.37
C LEU A 539 -40.51 41.41 43.69
N SER A 540 -41.80 41.54 43.40
CA SER A 540 -42.78 40.46 43.45
C SER A 540 -42.66 39.56 42.22
N ASP A 541 -42.68 38.26 42.48
CA ASP A 541 -42.90 37.11 41.59
C ASP A 541 -41.84 36.80 40.50
N GLU A 542 -41.24 35.60 40.67
CA GLU A 542 -40.43 34.77 39.77
C GLU A 542 -39.80 35.42 38.53
N LYS A 543 -38.73 36.22 38.72
CA LYS A 543 -37.87 36.67 37.62
C LYS A 543 -36.40 36.36 37.90
N GLN A 544 -35.76 35.65 36.96
CA GLN A 544 -34.32 35.35 36.99
C GLN A 544 -33.51 36.60 36.61
N ILE A 545 -32.54 36.98 37.45
CA ILE A 545 -31.67 38.15 37.24
C ILE A 545 -30.33 37.67 36.68
N PHE A 546 -29.95 38.18 35.51
CA PHE A 546 -28.64 37.93 34.89
C PHE A 546 -27.76 39.19 34.97
N PHE A 547 -26.55 39.04 35.50
CA PHE A 547 -25.54 40.12 35.57
C PHE A 547 -24.55 39.95 34.42
N VAL A 548 -24.35 41.01 33.62
CA VAL A 548 -23.35 41.04 32.56
C VAL A 548 -22.22 41.98 33.00
N CYS A 549 -21.06 41.42 33.32
CA CYS A 549 -19.86 42.20 33.65
C CYS A 549 -19.07 42.56 32.38
N PRO A 550 -18.50 43.76 32.28
CA PRO A 550 -17.55 44.09 31.22
C PRO A 550 -16.27 43.23 31.34
N PRO A 551 -15.60 42.93 30.22
CA PRO A 551 -14.38 42.12 30.23
C PRO A 551 -13.26 42.83 31.00
N GLY A 552 -12.57 42.10 31.88
CA GLY A 552 -11.42 42.59 32.67
C GLY A 552 -11.64 42.71 34.19
N ILE A 553 -12.84 42.41 34.70
CA ILE A 553 -13.08 42.30 36.16
C ILE A 553 -13.33 40.82 36.48
N SER A 554 -12.31 40.13 37.00
CA SER A 554 -12.50 38.83 37.62
C SER A 554 -13.00 39.05 39.06
N TRP A 555 -13.99 38.26 39.48
CA TRP A 555 -14.63 38.19 40.82
C TRP A 555 -15.85 39.09 41.07
N CYS A 556 -17.03 38.60 40.64
CA CYS A 556 -18.33 38.98 41.19
C CYS A 556 -18.53 38.35 42.60
N ILE A 557 -18.16 39.07 43.66
CA ILE A 557 -18.51 38.71 45.05
C ILE A 557 -19.92 39.22 45.38
N LEU A 558 -20.94 38.66 44.72
CA LEU A 558 -22.35 39.01 45.01
C LEU A 558 -23.35 37.84 45.00
N CYS A 559 -22.92 36.61 44.62
CA CYS A 559 -23.80 35.42 44.64
C CYS A 559 -23.86 34.66 45.97
N GLN A 560 -23.21 35.12 47.05
CA GLN A 560 -23.19 34.39 48.33
C GLN A 560 -24.35 34.72 49.29
N LYS A 561 -25.24 35.67 48.94
CA LYS A 561 -26.33 36.10 49.84
C LYS A 561 -27.76 35.83 49.36
N PHE A 562 -27.95 35.23 48.17
CA PHE A 562 -29.29 34.92 47.64
C PHE A 562 -29.40 33.45 47.26
N SER A 563 -30.32 32.73 47.91
CA SER A 563 -30.69 31.35 47.56
C SER A 563 -31.46 31.34 46.24
N GLY A 564 -30.84 30.83 45.17
CA GLY A 564 -31.47 30.68 43.84
C GLY A 564 -30.58 31.04 42.64
N CYS A 565 -29.37 31.57 42.85
CA CYS A 565 -28.45 31.87 41.74
C CYS A 565 -27.74 30.61 41.22
N LYS A 566 -27.93 30.27 39.94
CA LYS A 566 -27.07 29.33 39.19
C LYS A 566 -26.02 30.13 38.40
N ARG A 567 -24.81 29.57 38.29
CA ARG A 567 -23.70 30.16 37.53
C ARG A 567 -23.99 30.13 36.03
#